data_AF-A0AAE6X377-F1
#
_entry.id   AF-A0AAE6X377-F1
#
_cell.length_a   1.000
_cell.length_b   1.000
_cell.length_c   1.000
_cell.angle_alpha   90.00
_cell.angle_beta   90.00
_cell.angle_gamma   90.00
#
_symmetry.space_group_name_H-M   'P 1'
#
loop_
_entity.id
_entity.type
_entity.pdbx_description
1 polymer ?
#
loop_
_entity_poly.entity_id
_entity_poly.type
_entity_poly.pdbx_seq_one_letter_code
_entity_poly.pdbx_strand_id
1 'polypeptide(L)'
;MDNKDFKRTFQYFIRNIFNFKGELPFHLYKKLMTIPFILSLIMIVLFFIYIFQDFSYPYDDYSMEEAERLEALNHFKRFSFFIGIFSLLYLLSLSTEIKRFRFLRKSSTVYLALGFIGLPLIYAHSYYSNVMMHSTSTVGILFIILISLFGNNKNKPTDRDKLYEDYDLEDIERFDK
;
A
#
# COMPACT_ATOMS: atom_id res chain seq x y z
N MET A 1 2.92 7.40 21.03
CA MET A 1 3.25 5.99 21.28
C MET A 1 4.65 5.97 21.84
N ASP A 2 4.87 5.39 23.02
CA ASP A 2 6.23 5.23 23.55
C ASP A 2 7.05 4.28 22.65
N ASN A 3 8.37 4.44 22.59
CA ASN A 3 9.27 3.62 21.77
C ASN A 3 9.12 2.12 22.07
N LYS A 4 8.84 1.76 23.33
CA LYS A 4 8.58 0.37 23.74
C LYS A 4 7.27 -0.18 23.14
N ASP A 5 6.22 0.64 23.07
CA ASP A 5 4.92 0.26 22.49
C ASP A 5 5.02 0.12 20.96
N PHE A 6 5.81 0.97 20.29
CA PHE A 6 6.09 0.83 18.86
C PHE A 6 6.85 -0.45 18.53
N LYS A 7 7.94 -0.74 19.25
CA LYS A 7 8.71 -1.96 19.02
C LYS A 7 7.85 -3.22 19.13
N ARG A 8 6.99 -3.30 20.16
CA ARG A 8 6.07 -4.42 20.36
C ARG A 8 5.05 -4.53 19.23
N THR A 9 4.41 -3.41 18.87
CA THR A 9 3.44 -3.35 17.76
C THR A 9 4.07 -3.81 16.45
N PHE A 10 5.30 -3.37 16.17
CA PHE A 10 6.04 -3.76 14.97
C PHE A 10 6.39 -5.25 14.96
N GLN A 11 6.87 -5.80 16.08
CA GLN A 11 7.14 -7.23 16.21
C GLN A 11 5.88 -8.07 15.99
N TYR A 12 4.77 -7.68 16.60
CA TYR A 12 3.48 -8.32 16.40
C TYR A 12 3.06 -8.27 14.93
N PHE A 13 3.17 -7.10 14.30
CA PHE A 13 2.83 -6.89 12.89
C PHE A 13 3.63 -7.86 12.01
N ILE A 14 4.97 -7.87 12.12
CA ILE A 14 5.83 -8.73 11.31
C ILE A 14 5.49 -10.21 11.50
N ARG A 15 5.31 -10.66 12.75
CA ARG A 15 4.96 -12.06 13.06
C ARG A 15 3.62 -12.49 12.46
N ASN A 16 2.69 -11.53 12.28
CA ASN A 16 1.31 -11.79 11.86
C ASN A 16 0.97 -11.27 10.46
N ILE A 17 1.95 -10.86 9.63
CA ILE A 17 1.73 -10.31 8.28
C ILE A 17 0.80 -11.21 7.44
N PHE A 18 0.98 -12.54 7.51
CA PHE A 18 0.19 -13.52 6.76
C PHE A 18 -0.80 -14.31 7.63
N ASN A 19 -1.04 -13.85 8.87
CA ASN A 19 -2.06 -14.46 9.72
C ASN A 19 -3.42 -13.79 9.45
N PHE A 20 -4.28 -14.48 8.70
CA PHE A 20 -5.62 -14.01 8.35
C PHE A 20 -6.72 -14.44 9.34
N LYS A 21 -6.38 -15.16 10.42
CA LYS A 21 -7.32 -15.61 11.46
C LYS A 21 -7.55 -14.52 12.51
N GLY A 22 -8.63 -14.64 13.30
CA GLY A 22 -8.96 -13.70 14.36
C GLY A 22 -9.76 -12.47 13.92
N GLU A 23 -10.07 -11.63 14.90
CA GLU A 23 -10.81 -10.39 14.73
C GLU A 23 -10.01 -9.23 15.33
N LEU A 24 -10.17 -8.03 14.77
CA LEU A 24 -9.38 -6.87 15.19
C LEU A 24 -10.28 -5.66 15.53
N PRO A 25 -10.33 -5.24 16.82
CA PRO A 25 -11.01 -4.03 17.22
C PRO A 25 -10.27 -2.78 16.71
N PHE A 26 -10.98 -1.66 16.69
CA PHE A 26 -10.58 -0.47 15.94
C PHE A 26 -9.29 0.17 16.44
N HIS A 27 -9.07 0.24 17.76
CA HIS A 27 -7.86 0.84 18.32
C HIS A 27 -6.59 0.07 17.94
N LEU A 28 -6.65 -1.26 17.96
CA LEU A 28 -5.54 -2.12 17.54
C LEU A 28 -5.37 -2.15 16.02
N TYR A 29 -6.47 -2.14 15.27
CA TYR A 29 -6.45 -1.93 13.81
C TYR A 29 -5.69 -0.65 13.45
N LYS A 30 -6.04 0.47 14.10
CA LYS A 30 -5.37 1.76 13.85
C LYS A 30 -3.89 1.71 14.19
N LYS A 31 -3.51 1.07 15.31
CA LYS A 31 -2.10 0.88 15.68
C LYS A 31 -1.34 0.08 14.60
N LEU A 32 -1.89 -1.05 14.16
CA LEU A 32 -1.23 -1.90 13.17
C LEU A 32 -1.18 -1.26 11.78
N MET A 33 -2.25 -0.60 11.33
CA MET A 33 -2.29 0.11 10.04
C MET A 33 -1.40 1.36 9.99
N THR A 34 -0.93 1.86 11.14
CA THR A 34 0.06 2.95 11.18
C THR A 34 1.38 2.55 10.53
N ILE A 35 1.78 1.27 10.61
CA ILE A 35 3.04 0.78 10.03
C ILE A 35 3.02 0.86 8.49
N PRO A 36 2.10 0.21 7.76
CA PRO A 36 2.04 0.31 6.31
C PRO A 36 1.75 1.75 5.85
N PHE A 37 1.05 2.56 6.65
CA PHE A 37 0.86 3.98 6.36
C PHE A 37 2.18 4.77 6.37
N ILE A 38 3.00 4.64 7.43
CA ILE A 38 4.32 5.30 7.51
C ILE A 38 5.20 4.85 6.35
N LEU A 39 5.23 3.55 6.05
CA LEU A 39 6.00 3.02 4.92
C LEU A 39 5.51 3.61 3.58
N SER A 40 4.20 3.74 3.41
CA SER A 40 3.62 4.37 2.21
C SER A 40 4.04 5.85 2.10
N LEU A 41 4.03 6.60 3.20
CA LEU A 41 4.50 8.00 3.20
C LEU A 41 5.97 8.11 2.81
N ILE A 42 6.83 7.25 3.36
CA ILE A 42 8.25 7.20 2.98
C ILE A 42 8.38 6.93 1.48
N MET A 43 7.63 5.97 0.95
CA MET A 43 7.67 5.65 -0.48
C MET A 43 7.16 6.79 -1.36
N ILE A 44 6.15 7.53 -0.93
CA ILE A 44 5.65 8.72 -1.63
C ILE A 44 6.72 9.82 -1.66
N VAL A 45 7.39 10.07 -0.53
CA VAL A 45 8.47 11.07 -0.48
C VAL A 45 9.62 10.66 -1.39
N LEU A 46 10.04 9.39 -1.36
CA LEU A 46 11.07 8.87 -2.26
C LEU A 46 10.65 9.01 -3.73
N PHE A 47 9.38 8.77 -4.04
CA PHE A 47 8.82 8.96 -5.39
C PHE A 47 8.87 10.43 -5.84
N PHE A 48 8.55 11.38 -4.96
CA PHE A 48 8.65 12.81 -5.30
C PHE A 48 10.08 13.27 -5.48
N ILE A 49 10.99 12.90 -4.56
CA ILE A 49 12.43 13.18 -4.71
C ILE A 49 12.88 12.68 -6.08
N TYR A 50 12.46 11.47 -6.43
CA TYR A 50 12.80 10.85 -7.68
C TYR A 50 12.26 11.59 -8.92
N ILE A 51 11.00 12.04 -8.93
CA ILE A 51 10.43 12.81 -10.05
C ILE A 51 11.15 14.15 -10.24
N PHE A 52 11.46 14.84 -9.12
CA PHE A 52 12.06 16.17 -9.17
C PHE A 52 13.59 16.14 -9.26
N GLN A 53 14.20 14.97 -9.18
CA GLN A 53 15.62 14.82 -9.38
C GLN A 53 15.91 14.91 -10.87
N ASP A 54 16.58 15.99 -11.25
CA ASP A 54 17.04 16.22 -12.61
C ASP A 54 18.20 15.25 -12.88
N PHE A 55 17.90 14.16 -13.58
CA PHE A 55 18.93 13.26 -14.10
C PHE A 55 19.38 13.82 -15.44
N SER A 56 20.67 14.10 -15.59
CA SER A 56 21.28 14.48 -16.85
C SER A 56 20.74 13.62 -17.99
N TYR A 57 20.24 14.22 -19.06
CA TYR A 57 19.60 13.51 -20.18
C TYR A 57 20.60 12.52 -20.80
N PRO A 58 20.47 11.21 -20.55
CA PRO A 58 21.53 10.26 -20.86
C PRO A 58 21.44 9.73 -22.30
N TYR A 59 20.64 10.36 -23.16
CA TYR A 59 20.33 9.87 -24.50
C TYR A 59 20.80 10.81 -25.62
N ASP A 60 21.66 11.79 -25.32
CA ASP A 60 22.18 12.76 -26.30
C ASP A 60 22.88 12.10 -27.51
N ASP A 61 23.44 10.90 -27.33
CA ASP A 61 24.16 10.16 -28.37
C ASP A 61 23.25 9.34 -29.30
N TYR A 62 21.93 9.29 -29.06
CA TYR A 62 20.99 8.47 -29.84
C TYR A 62 20.20 9.30 -30.86
N SER A 63 19.65 8.64 -31.88
CA SER A 63 18.64 9.27 -32.75
C SER A 63 17.42 9.67 -31.91
N MET A 64 16.69 10.73 -32.29
CA MET A 64 15.48 11.17 -31.58
C MET A 64 14.50 10.02 -31.31
N GLU A 65 14.25 9.17 -32.30
CA GLU A 65 13.31 8.05 -32.18
C GLU A 65 13.80 6.98 -31.18
N GLU A 66 15.10 6.67 -31.17
CA GLU A 66 15.66 5.70 -30.23
C GLU A 66 15.77 6.29 -28.81
N ALA A 67 16.06 7.59 -28.68
CA ALA A 67 16.04 8.32 -27.42
C ALA A 67 14.63 8.33 -26.80
N GLU A 68 13.60 8.67 -27.57
CA GLU A 68 12.19 8.64 -27.12
C GLU A 68 11.75 7.24 -26.69
N ARG A 69 12.16 6.20 -27.42
CA ARG A 69 11.87 4.80 -27.06
C ARG A 69 12.55 4.39 -25.75
N LEU A 70 13.83 4.73 -25.58
CA LEU A 70 14.60 4.38 -24.38
C LEU A 70 14.11 5.16 -23.15
N GLU A 71 13.77 6.43 -23.32
CA GLU A 71 13.18 7.28 -22.30
C GLU A 71 11.84 6.69 -21.82
N ALA A 72 10.92 6.41 -22.74
CA ALA A 72 9.64 5.75 -22.48
C ALA A 72 9.79 4.42 -21.71
N LEU A 73 10.72 3.56 -22.15
CA LEU A 73 10.98 2.27 -21.53
C LEU A 73 11.58 2.42 -20.12
N ASN A 74 12.49 3.37 -19.93
CA ASN A 74 13.08 3.64 -18.63
C ASN A 74 12.02 4.19 -17.68
N HIS A 75 11.18 5.14 -18.11
CA HIS A 75 10.00 5.57 -17.35
C HIS A 75 9.14 4.37 -16.96
N PHE A 76 8.75 3.51 -17.91
CA PHE A 76 7.94 2.33 -17.61
C PHE A 76 8.57 1.38 -16.58
N LYS A 77 9.87 1.10 -16.67
CA LYS A 77 10.60 0.28 -15.67
C LYS A 77 10.51 0.89 -14.28
N ARG A 78 10.71 2.21 -14.19
CA ARG A 78 10.64 2.97 -12.94
C ARG A 78 9.22 2.95 -12.37
N PHE A 79 8.21 3.20 -13.20
CA PHE A 79 6.80 3.08 -12.82
C PHE A 79 6.45 1.67 -12.33
N SER A 80 6.92 0.63 -13.03
CA SER A 80 6.72 -0.77 -12.64
C SER A 80 7.33 -1.08 -11.27
N PHE A 81 8.50 -0.52 -10.97
CA PHE A 81 9.14 -0.67 -9.65
C PHE A 81 8.28 -0.08 -8.53
N PHE A 82 7.78 1.16 -8.70
CA PHE A 82 6.90 1.78 -7.71
C PHE A 82 5.57 1.04 -7.56
N ILE A 83 4.95 0.60 -8.66
CA ILE A 83 3.74 -0.25 -8.62
C ILE A 83 4.01 -1.52 -7.80
N GLY A 84 5.16 -2.17 -8.01
CA GLY A 84 5.58 -3.35 -7.25
C GLY A 84 5.67 -3.08 -5.75
N ILE A 85 6.31 -1.97 -5.35
CA ILE A 85 6.42 -1.61 -3.93
C ILE A 85 5.06 -1.31 -3.31
N PHE A 86 4.20 -0.53 -3.96
CA PHE A 86 2.86 -0.26 -3.44
C PHE A 86 2.00 -1.52 -3.36
N SER A 87 2.18 -2.46 -4.30
CA SER A 87 1.52 -3.77 -4.24
C SER A 87 1.98 -4.57 -3.02
N LEU A 88 3.27 -4.56 -2.70
CA LEU A 88 3.80 -5.18 -1.48
C LEU A 88 3.24 -4.51 -0.21
N LEU A 89 3.17 -3.18 -0.17
CA LEU A 89 2.57 -2.44 0.96
C LEU A 89 1.08 -2.77 1.13
N TYR A 90 0.34 -2.90 0.03
CA TYR A 90 -1.05 -3.36 0.06
C TYR A 90 -1.15 -4.77 0.65
N LEU A 91 -0.33 -5.72 0.19
CA LEU A 91 -0.29 -7.09 0.72
C LEU A 91 0.04 -7.12 2.22
N LEU A 92 0.98 -6.29 2.67
CA LEU A 92 1.33 -6.16 4.09
C LEU A 92 0.16 -5.69 4.97
N SER A 93 -0.77 -4.91 4.42
CA SER A 93 -1.96 -4.43 5.14
C SER A 93 -3.12 -5.45 5.15
N LEU A 94 -3.07 -6.46 4.28
CA LEU A 94 -4.22 -7.27 3.92
C LEU A 94 -4.74 -8.15 5.08
N SER A 95 -3.84 -8.70 5.90
CA SER A 95 -4.23 -9.46 7.10
C SER A 95 -5.00 -8.60 8.10
N THR A 96 -4.45 -7.43 8.41
CA THR A 96 -5.05 -6.43 9.31
C THR A 96 -6.43 -5.99 8.81
N GLU A 97 -6.57 -5.71 7.52
CA GLU A 97 -7.85 -5.38 6.89
C GLU A 97 -8.86 -6.54 7.00
N ILE A 98 -8.47 -7.77 6.64
CA ILE A 98 -9.36 -8.94 6.73
C ILE A 98 -9.83 -9.17 8.16
N LYS A 99 -8.95 -9.08 9.16
CA LYS A 99 -9.33 -9.23 10.58
C LYS A 99 -10.32 -8.14 11.00
N ARG A 100 -10.18 -6.91 10.49
CA ARG A 100 -11.14 -5.82 10.73
C ARG A 100 -12.48 -6.08 10.05
N PHE A 101 -12.50 -6.51 8.78
CA PHE A 101 -13.73 -6.90 8.08
C PHE A 101 -14.47 -8.01 8.84
N ARG A 102 -13.76 -9.00 9.36
CA ARG A 102 -14.34 -10.07 10.18
C ARG A 102 -14.93 -9.54 11.48
N PHE A 103 -14.21 -8.66 12.20
CA PHE A 103 -14.74 -8.01 13.40
C PHE A 103 -16.05 -7.25 13.13
N LEU A 104 -16.14 -6.60 11.96
CA LEU A 104 -17.33 -5.89 11.50
C LEU A 104 -18.41 -6.81 10.92
N ARG A 105 -18.18 -8.13 10.85
CA ARG A 105 -19.04 -9.12 10.18
C ARG A 105 -19.37 -8.75 8.72
N LYS A 106 -18.41 -8.13 8.04
CA LYS A 106 -18.51 -7.72 6.63
C LYS A 106 -17.65 -8.62 5.77
N SER A 107 -18.07 -8.81 4.52
CA SER A 107 -17.25 -9.50 3.53
C SER A 107 -16.08 -8.63 3.08
N SER A 108 -14.87 -9.19 3.08
CA SER A 108 -13.68 -8.56 2.50
C SER A 108 -13.59 -8.75 0.97
N THR A 109 -14.50 -9.51 0.35
CA THR A 109 -14.42 -9.88 -1.08
C THR A 109 -14.36 -8.67 -2.01
N VAL A 110 -15.14 -7.62 -1.74
CA VAL A 110 -15.13 -6.40 -2.56
C VAL A 110 -13.79 -5.67 -2.45
N TYR A 111 -13.21 -5.62 -1.26
CA TYR A 111 -11.90 -5.02 -1.03
C TYR A 111 -10.79 -5.79 -1.74
N LEU A 112 -10.84 -7.12 -1.68
CA LEU A 112 -9.90 -7.99 -2.38
C LEU A 112 -10.06 -7.86 -3.90
N ALA A 113 -11.29 -7.84 -4.42
CA ALA A 113 -11.57 -7.69 -5.84
C ALA A 113 -11.03 -6.36 -6.39
N LEU A 114 -11.16 -5.26 -5.64
CA LEU A 114 -10.57 -3.98 -6.02
C LEU A 114 -9.03 -4.03 -6.10
N GLY A 115 -8.38 -4.76 -5.19
CA GLY A 115 -6.94 -5.00 -5.27
C GLY A 115 -6.54 -5.85 -6.48
N PHE A 116 -7.21 -6.99 -6.67
CA PHE A 116 -6.90 -7.94 -7.75
C PHE A 116 -7.23 -7.44 -9.15
N ILE A 117 -8.24 -6.57 -9.30
CA ILE A 117 -8.63 -5.99 -10.60
C ILE A 117 -7.93 -4.63 -10.81
N GLY A 118 -7.84 -3.81 -9.75
CA GLY A 118 -7.27 -2.47 -9.83
C GLY A 118 -5.77 -2.47 -10.10
N LEU A 119 -4.99 -3.32 -9.43
CA LEU A 119 -3.53 -3.35 -9.61
C LEU A 119 -3.12 -3.71 -11.06
N PRO A 120 -3.68 -4.77 -11.69
CA PRO A 120 -3.39 -5.07 -13.10
C PRO A 120 -3.84 -3.97 -14.06
N LEU A 121 -4.99 -3.33 -13.82
CA LEU A 121 -5.47 -2.24 -14.68
C LEU A 121 -4.53 -1.03 -14.62
N ILE A 122 -4.02 -0.69 -13.44
CA ILE A 122 -3.08 0.42 -13.28
C ILE A 122 -1.74 0.09 -13.96
N TYR A 123 -1.27 -1.16 -13.83
CA TYR A 123 -0.08 -1.63 -14.53
C TYR A 123 -0.24 -1.55 -16.06
N ALA A 124 -1.36 -2.06 -16.59
CA ALA A 124 -1.67 -2.01 -18.01
C ALA A 124 -1.78 -0.57 -18.54
N HIS A 125 -2.42 0.32 -17.77
CA HIS A 125 -2.50 1.75 -18.12
C HIS A 125 -1.12 2.41 -18.11
N SER A 126 -0.28 2.11 -17.12
CA SER A 126 1.09 2.64 -17.06
C SER A 126 1.95 2.17 -18.24
N TYR A 127 1.82 0.91 -18.64
CA TYR A 127 2.46 0.39 -19.85
C TYR A 127 1.98 1.12 -21.10
N TYR A 128 0.66 1.21 -21.30
CA TYR A 128 0.09 1.88 -22.46
C TYR A 128 0.52 3.36 -22.54
N SER A 129 0.43 4.10 -21.44
CA SER A 129 0.79 5.53 -21.44
C SER A 129 2.28 5.75 -21.71
N ASN A 130 3.16 5.06 -20.98
CA ASN A 130 4.59 5.32 -21.09
C ASN A 130 5.19 4.71 -22.36
N VAL A 131 4.82 3.47 -22.71
CA VAL A 131 5.46 2.71 -23.79
C VAL A 131 4.76 2.91 -25.13
N MET A 132 3.43 3.00 -25.16
CA MET A 132 2.68 3.12 -26.43
C MET A 132 2.36 4.58 -26.80
N MET A 133 2.14 5.45 -25.82
CA MET A 133 1.80 6.86 -26.07
C MET A 133 2.95 7.84 -25.80
N HIS A 134 4.10 7.37 -25.33
CA HIS A 134 5.24 8.22 -24.92
C HIS A 134 4.82 9.36 -23.96
N SER A 135 3.79 9.11 -23.14
CA SER A 135 3.21 10.09 -22.21
C SER A 135 3.50 9.67 -20.77
N THR A 136 4.12 10.57 -20.01
CA THR A 136 4.41 10.38 -18.59
C THR A 136 3.15 10.48 -17.74
N SER A 137 2.39 9.38 -17.62
CA SER A 137 1.22 9.34 -16.72
C SER A 137 1.64 9.14 -15.27
N THR A 138 2.05 10.24 -14.62
CA THR A 138 2.17 10.36 -13.16
C THR A 138 0.83 10.17 -12.44
N VAL A 139 -0.28 10.29 -13.17
CA VAL A 139 -1.67 10.16 -12.68
C VAL A 139 -1.98 8.75 -12.19
N GLY A 140 -1.44 7.70 -12.84
CA GLY A 140 -1.67 6.31 -12.43
C GLY A 140 -1.12 5.98 -11.04
N ILE A 141 0.00 6.59 -10.66
CA ILE A 141 0.62 6.41 -9.32
C ILE A 141 -0.15 7.18 -8.24
N LEU A 142 -0.62 8.39 -8.54
CA LEU A 142 -1.48 9.16 -7.64
C LEU A 142 -2.74 8.36 -7.27
N PHE A 143 -3.33 7.61 -8.21
CA PHE A 143 -4.46 6.73 -7.93
C PHE A 143 -4.12 5.56 -6.99
N ILE A 144 -2.94 4.93 -7.12
CA ILE A 144 -2.48 3.86 -6.21
C ILE A 144 -2.30 4.41 -4.79
N ILE A 145 -1.66 5.57 -4.68
CA ILE A 145 -1.44 6.28 -3.41
C ILE A 145 -2.79 6.60 -2.74
N LEU A 146 -3.75 7.12 -3.51
CA LEU A 146 -5.07 7.46 -3.00
C LEU A 146 -5.86 6.21 -2.58
N ILE A 147 -5.82 5.11 -3.32
CA ILE A 147 -6.52 3.86 -2.94
C ILE A 147 -5.97 3.29 -1.63
N SER A 148 -4.64 3.25 -1.47
CA SER A 148 -4.00 2.81 -0.23
C SER A 148 -4.29 3.73 0.96
N LEU A 149 -4.48 5.03 0.73
CA LEU A 149 -4.83 6.01 1.77
C LEU A 149 -6.33 6.03 2.12
N PHE A 150 -7.22 5.82 1.14
CA PHE A 150 -8.69 5.88 1.34
C PHE A 150 -9.31 4.58 1.87
N GLY A 151 -8.65 3.42 1.73
CA GLY A 151 -9.08 2.18 2.39
C GLY A 151 -9.18 2.34 3.91
N ASN A 152 -8.19 3.03 4.50
CA ASN A 152 -8.07 3.26 5.95
C ASN A 152 -9.20 4.13 6.54
N ASN A 153 -9.78 5.05 5.76
CA ASN A 153 -10.79 6.01 6.24
C ASN A 153 -12.23 5.46 6.31
N LYS A 154 -12.47 4.24 5.80
CA LYS A 154 -13.81 3.63 5.81
C LYS A 154 -14.15 2.95 7.14
N ASN A 155 -13.14 2.60 7.92
CA ASN A 155 -13.32 1.94 9.21
C ASN A 155 -13.55 2.99 10.30
N LYS A 156 -14.71 2.93 10.94
CA LYS A 156 -15.08 3.75 12.10
C LYS A 156 -15.19 2.86 13.34
N PRO A 157 -14.99 3.43 14.55
CA PRO A 157 -15.34 2.74 15.77
C PRO A 157 -16.84 2.42 15.78
N THR A 158 -17.18 1.27 16.35
CA THR A 158 -18.53 0.73 16.51
C THR A 158 -18.79 0.50 17.99
N ASP A 159 -20.05 0.34 18.40
CA ASP A 159 -20.37 0.04 19.81
C ASP A 159 -19.74 -1.28 20.29
N ARG A 160 -19.51 -2.23 19.38
CA ARG A 160 -18.78 -3.46 19.68
C ARG A 160 -17.33 -3.18 20.08
N ASP A 161 -16.69 -2.14 19.52
CA ASP A 161 -15.31 -1.80 19.85
C ASP A 161 -15.15 -1.39 21.33
N LYS A 162 -16.19 -0.83 21.96
CA LYS A 162 -16.19 -0.48 23.40
C LYS A 162 -15.97 -1.68 24.32
N LEU A 163 -16.41 -2.87 23.90
CA LEU A 163 -16.24 -4.11 24.66
C LEU A 163 -14.77 -4.59 24.68
N TYR A 164 -13.92 -4.03 23.82
CA TYR A 164 -12.53 -4.44 23.64
C TYR A 164 -11.56 -3.27 23.82
N GLU A 165 -11.98 -2.13 24.37
CA GLU A 165 -11.11 -0.95 24.52
C GLU A 165 -9.87 -1.23 25.36
N ASP A 166 -10.01 -2.09 26.38
CA ASP A 166 -8.91 -2.47 27.28
C ASP A 166 -8.02 -3.59 26.72
N TYR A 167 -8.40 -4.22 25.60
CA TYR A 167 -7.65 -5.33 25.04
C TYR A 167 -6.37 -4.84 24.39
N ASP A 168 -5.27 -5.56 24.62
CA ASP A 168 -4.00 -5.34 23.94
C ASP A 168 -3.69 -6.40 22.87
N LEU A 169 -2.51 -6.32 22.25
CA LEU A 169 -2.10 -7.25 21.20
C LEU A 169 -1.85 -8.68 21.74
N GLU A 170 -1.47 -8.81 23.00
CA GLU A 170 -1.21 -10.09 23.65
C GLU A 170 -2.52 -10.81 23.99
N ASP A 171 -3.56 -10.05 24.34
CA ASP A 171 -4.91 -10.58 24.56
C ASP A 171 -5.47 -11.19 23.27
N ILE A 172 -5.27 -10.54 22.12
CA ILE A 172 -5.72 -11.06 20.81
C ILE A 172 -4.95 -12.32 20.39
N GLU A 173 -3.65 -12.40 20.69
CA GLU A 173 -2.84 -13.58 20.37
C GLU A 173 -3.34 -14.86 21.06
N ARG A 174 -4.04 -14.74 22.21
CA ARG A 174 -4.67 -15.87 22.90
C ARG A 174 -5.91 -16.41 22.19
N PHE A 175 -6.60 -15.59 21.39
CA PHE A 175 -7.78 -16.01 20.60
C PHE A 175 -7.41 -16.58 19.22
N ASP A 176 -6.15 -16.41 18.79
CA ASP A 176 -5.64 -16.91 17.50
C ASP A 176 -5.02 -18.33 17.58
N LYS A 177 -4.94 -18.93 18.79
CA LYS A 177 -4.57 -20.34 19.00
C LYS A 177 -5.78 -21.25 18.88
#